data_AF-A0A554LI32-F1
#
_entry.id   AF-A0A554LI32-F1
#
_cell.length_a   1.000
_cell.length_b   1.000
_cell.length_c   1.000
_cell.angle_alpha   90.00
_cell.angle_beta   90.00
_cell.angle_gamma   90.00
#
_symmetry.space_group_name_H-M   'P 1'
#
loop_
_entity.id
_entity.type
_entity.pdbx_description
1 polymer ?
#
loop_
_entity_poly.entity_id
_entity_poly.type
_entity_poly.pdbx_seq_one_letter_code
_entity_poly.pdbx_strand_id
1 'polypeptide(L)'
;MRKKAFTLVELLVVISIIGILAGVVTVSLSSARAKARDAIRKTDLQTIKTALEMYYDENGTYQVNGGGGGGGEHWFNCQGKGNFVKSINTALKEAGYLSSEVIDPLSKGVTDCTPGNYDYMLYLGPIGQQPKTKYTIYAKL
;
A
#
# COMPACT_ATOMS: atom_id res chain seq x y z
N MET A 1 -45.02 -40.59 14.16
CA MET A 1 -44.20 -39.46 14.64
C MET A 1 -44.66 -38.19 13.93
N ARG A 2 -45.32 -37.23 14.61
CA ARG A 2 -45.77 -35.98 13.96
C ARG A 2 -44.57 -35.04 13.79
N LYS A 3 -44.22 -34.71 12.55
CA LYS A 3 -43.21 -33.68 12.25
C LYS A 3 -43.78 -32.31 12.59
N LYS A 4 -43.08 -31.53 13.42
CA LYS A 4 -43.41 -30.12 13.65
C LYS A 4 -43.10 -29.35 12.37
N ALA A 5 -44.11 -28.73 11.78
CA ALA A 5 -43.94 -27.81 10.67
C ALA A 5 -43.75 -26.39 11.23
N PHE A 6 -42.77 -25.65 10.70
CA PHE A 6 -42.57 -24.24 11.05
C PHE A 6 -43.70 -23.40 10.49
N THR A 7 -44.10 -22.38 11.24
CA THR A 7 -45.07 -21.39 10.78
C THR A 7 -44.38 -20.35 9.89
N LEU A 8 -45.14 -19.77 8.96
CA LEU A 8 -44.64 -18.68 8.10
C LEU A 8 -44.18 -17.47 8.91
N VAL A 9 -44.84 -17.21 10.05
CA VAL A 9 -44.52 -16.09 10.94
C VAL A 9 -43.16 -16.30 11.63
N GLU A 10 -42.87 -17.53 12.09
CA GLU A 10 -41.57 -17.85 12.67
C GLU A 10 -40.43 -17.62 11.67
N LEU A 11 -40.61 -18.03 10.40
CA LEU A 11 -39.60 -17.80 9.38
C LEU A 11 -39.44 -16.30 9.06
N LEU A 12 -40.54 -15.55 9.02
CA LEU A 12 -40.53 -14.11 8.73
C LEU A 12 -39.78 -13.30 9.79
N VAL A 13 -39.97 -13.62 11.07
CA VAL A 13 -39.26 -12.94 12.17
C VAL A 13 -37.76 -13.25 12.14
N VAL A 14 -37.36 -14.47 11.77
CA VAL A 14 -35.95 -14.83 11.70
C VAL A 14 -35.22 -14.05 10.60
N ILE A 15 -35.80 -13.99 9.40
CA ILE A 15 -35.16 -13.25 8.30
C ILE A 15 -35.12 -11.74 8.57
N SER A 16 -36.11 -11.20 9.28
CA SER A 16 -36.11 -9.77 9.64
C SER A 16 -35.00 -9.44 10.65
N ILE A 17 -34.79 -10.28 11.66
CA ILE A 17 -33.67 -10.13 12.61
C ILE A 17 -32.32 -10.28 11.89
N ILE A 18 -32.16 -11.28 11.03
CA ILE A 18 -30.93 -11.47 10.24
C ILE A 18 -30.68 -10.24 9.36
N GLY A 19 -31.70 -9.68 8.72
CA GLY A 19 -31.58 -8.48 7.89
C GLY A 19 -31.09 -7.25 8.67
N ILE A 20 -31.62 -7.03 9.88
CA ILE A 20 -31.19 -5.93 10.76
C ILE A 20 -29.74 -6.12 11.19
N LEU A 21 -29.37 -7.32 11.66
CA LEU A 21 -28.00 -7.61 12.10
C LEU A 21 -27.00 -7.51 10.95
N ALA A 22 -27.34 -8.01 9.75
CA ALA A 22 -26.51 -7.91 8.56
C ALA A 22 -26.25 -6.44 8.15
N GLY A 23 -27.27 -5.57 8.28
CA GLY A 23 -27.13 -4.14 8.00
C GLY A 23 -26.10 -3.47 8.92
N VAL A 24 -26.19 -3.68 10.23
CA VAL A 24 -25.26 -3.10 11.22
C VAL A 24 -23.83 -3.61 11.01
N VAL A 25 -23.67 -4.92 10.77
CA VAL A 25 -22.36 -5.54 10.53
C VAL A 25 -21.70 -4.96 9.28
N THR A 26 -22.44 -4.73 8.21
CA THR A 26 -21.89 -4.23 6.94
C THR A 26 -21.22 -2.85 7.09
N VAL A 27 -21.86 -1.93 7.80
CA VAL A 27 -21.30 -0.58 8.03
C VAL A 27 -20.03 -0.65 8.89
N SER A 28 -20.06 -1.44 9.97
CA SER A 28 -18.90 -1.59 10.86
C SER A 28 -17.69 -2.23 10.17
N LEU A 29 -17.93 -3.22 9.29
CA LEU A 29 -16.88 -3.92 8.55
C LEU A 29 -16.16 -3.01 7.55
N SER A 30 -16.88 -2.09 6.90
CA SER A 30 -16.28 -1.14 5.95
C SER A 30 -15.22 -0.26 6.64
N SER A 31 -15.56 0.29 7.81
CA SER A 31 -14.62 1.11 8.61
C SER A 31 -13.44 0.28 9.11
N ALA A 32 -13.68 -0.95 9.59
CA ALA A 32 -12.60 -1.84 10.05
C ALA A 32 -11.59 -2.15 8.93
N ARG A 33 -12.06 -2.42 7.71
CA ARG A 33 -11.20 -2.64 6.53
C ARG A 33 -10.35 -1.42 6.19
N ALA A 34 -10.91 -0.20 6.27
CA ALA A 34 -10.14 1.02 6.03
C ALA A 34 -9.00 1.18 7.06
N LYS A 35 -9.31 1.04 8.35
CA LYS A 35 -8.31 1.12 9.42
C LYS A 35 -7.21 0.06 9.28
N ALA A 36 -7.58 -1.16 8.86
CA ALA A 36 -6.62 -2.23 8.62
C ALA A 36 -5.64 -1.89 7.49
N ARG A 37 -6.11 -1.29 6.39
CA ARG A 37 -5.24 -0.82 5.29
C ARG A 37 -4.30 0.29 5.75
N ASP A 38 -4.78 1.23 6.55
CA ASP A 38 -3.93 2.31 7.07
C ASP A 38 -2.87 1.80 8.04
N ALA A 39 -3.18 0.78 8.84
CA ALA A 39 -2.20 0.11 9.70
C ALA A 39 -1.10 -0.59 8.88
N ILE A 40 -1.47 -1.25 7.78
CA ILE A 40 -0.51 -1.84 6.84
C ILE A 40 0.37 -0.75 6.23
N ARG A 41 -0.22 0.32 5.67
CA ARG A 41 0.54 1.44 5.08
C ARG A 41 1.52 2.08 6.05
N LYS A 42 1.13 2.27 7.32
CA LYS A 42 2.03 2.80 8.35
C LYS A 42 3.22 1.89 8.60
N THR A 43 2.99 0.57 8.61
CA THR A 43 4.05 -0.44 8.77
C THR A 43 4.96 -0.44 7.54
N ASP A 44 4.38 -0.44 6.35
CA ASP A 44 5.07 -0.37 5.06
C ASP A 44 5.97 0.87 4.97
N LEU A 45 5.50 2.04 5.38
CA LEU A 45 6.30 3.26 5.42
C LEU A 45 7.53 3.13 6.31
N GLN A 46 7.43 2.45 7.46
CA GLN A 46 8.59 2.19 8.32
C GLN A 46 9.56 1.21 7.67
N THR A 47 9.06 0.13 7.05
CA THR A 47 9.88 -0.84 6.33
C THR A 47 10.65 -0.18 5.19
N ILE A 48 9.99 0.65 4.37
CA ILE A 48 10.63 1.40 3.29
C ILE A 48 11.66 2.38 3.85
N LYS A 49 11.32 3.08 4.94
CA LYS A 49 12.23 4.02 5.60
C LYS A 49 13.52 3.31 6.03
N THR A 50 13.42 2.21 6.77
CA THR A 50 14.58 1.44 7.25
C THR A 50 15.39 0.88 6.08
N ALA A 51 14.74 0.35 5.03
CA ALA A 51 15.45 -0.16 3.86
C ALA A 51 16.27 0.93 3.13
N LEU A 52 15.70 2.13 3.02
CA LEU A 52 16.40 3.28 2.43
C LEU A 52 17.55 3.78 3.31
N GLU A 53 17.38 3.80 4.64
CA GLU A 53 18.44 4.15 5.59
C GLU A 53 19.62 3.17 5.48
N MET A 54 19.34 1.86 5.47
CA MET A 54 20.39 0.83 5.27
C MET A 54 21.10 1.00 3.92
N TYR A 55 20.35 1.27 2.84
CA TYR A 55 20.94 1.53 1.53
C TYR A 55 21.85 2.78 1.56
N TYR A 56 21.42 3.85 2.24
CA TYR A 56 22.21 5.07 2.37
C TYR A 56 23.49 4.86 3.18
N ASP A 57 23.43 4.10 4.27
CA ASP A 57 24.60 3.81 5.10
C ASP A 57 25.70 3.08 4.30
N GLU A 58 25.32 2.25 3.32
CA GLU A 58 26.27 1.54 2.46
C GLU A 58 26.70 2.32 1.21
N ASN A 59 25.80 3.11 0.60
CA ASN A 59 26.02 3.73 -0.70
C ASN A 59 26.23 5.27 -0.65
N GLY A 60 25.99 5.90 0.51
CA GLY A 60 26.08 7.35 0.70
C GLY A 60 25.02 8.17 -0.06
N THR A 61 23.97 7.53 -0.57
CA THR A 61 22.91 8.16 -1.37
C THR A 61 21.60 7.39 -1.24
N TYR A 62 20.46 8.09 -1.33
CA TYR A 62 19.13 7.46 -1.44
C TYR A 62 18.73 7.15 -2.89
N GLN A 63 19.61 7.43 -3.85
CA GLN A 63 19.38 7.04 -5.25
C GLN A 63 19.70 5.56 -5.40
N VAL A 64 18.65 4.75 -5.37
CA VAL A 64 18.78 3.30 -5.55
C VAL A 64 19.13 3.02 -7.00
N ASN A 65 20.27 2.35 -7.23
CA ASN A 65 20.74 2.04 -8.58
C ASN A 65 19.69 1.23 -9.35
N GLY A 66 19.28 1.73 -10.52
CA GLY A 66 18.22 1.15 -11.34
C GLY A 66 16.80 1.47 -10.85
N GLY A 67 16.61 2.09 -9.69
CA GLY A 67 15.31 2.53 -9.18
C GLY A 67 14.90 3.89 -9.77
N GLY A 68 13.84 3.89 -10.57
CA GLY A 68 13.00 5.02 -11.01
C GLY A 68 13.65 6.40 -11.22
N GLY A 69 14.02 6.73 -12.46
CA GLY A 69 14.66 7.98 -12.85
C GLY A 69 13.74 9.14 -13.28
N GLY A 70 14.14 10.36 -12.89
CA GLY A 70 13.68 11.64 -13.43
C GLY A 70 12.69 12.41 -12.54
N GLY A 71 13.08 13.58 -12.01
CA GLY A 71 12.10 14.61 -11.66
C GLY A 71 11.99 15.09 -10.22
N GLY A 72 12.54 14.39 -9.22
CA GLY A 72 12.43 14.82 -7.80
C GLY A 72 11.12 14.41 -7.10
N GLU A 73 10.17 13.80 -7.82
CA GLU A 73 8.98 13.13 -7.28
C GLU A 73 8.99 11.69 -7.82
N HIS A 74 9.53 10.75 -7.04
CA HIS A 74 9.71 9.37 -7.50
C HIS A 74 8.59 8.49 -6.94
N TRP A 75 7.87 7.78 -7.80
CA TRP A 75 6.99 6.70 -7.37
C TRP A 75 7.83 5.51 -6.92
N PHE A 76 7.53 4.96 -5.74
CA PHE A 76 8.30 3.87 -5.16
C PHE A 76 8.16 2.56 -5.97
N ASN A 77 6.95 2.29 -6.47
CA ASN A 77 6.60 1.06 -7.20
C ASN A 77 6.49 1.24 -8.72
N CYS A 78 6.72 2.45 -9.24
CA CYS A 78 6.62 2.71 -10.66
C CYS A 78 7.64 1.92 -11.48
N GLN A 79 7.17 1.23 -12.51
CA GLN A 79 7.99 0.42 -13.40
C GLN A 79 7.45 0.44 -14.83
N GLY A 80 8.36 0.37 -15.82
CA GLY A 80 8.03 0.16 -17.23
C GLY A 80 7.55 1.40 -17.98
N LYS A 81 7.75 2.61 -17.45
CA LYS A 81 7.37 3.87 -18.11
C LYS A 81 8.59 4.80 -18.24
N GLY A 82 8.93 5.22 -19.46
CA GLY A 82 10.02 6.18 -19.69
C GLY A 82 11.35 5.75 -19.05
N ASN A 83 11.93 6.61 -18.20
CA ASN A 83 13.19 6.35 -17.48
C ASN A 83 13.03 5.45 -16.23
N PHE A 84 11.81 4.99 -15.94
CA PHE A 84 11.52 4.09 -14.82
C PHE A 84 11.61 2.63 -15.26
N VAL A 85 12.82 2.18 -15.67
CA VAL A 85 13.05 0.81 -16.15
C VAL A 85 12.76 -0.22 -15.04
N LYS A 86 13.10 0.12 -13.79
CA LYS A 86 12.88 -0.69 -12.61
C LYS A 86 12.45 0.19 -11.44
N SER A 87 11.54 -0.33 -10.61
CA SER A 87 11.03 0.41 -9.45
C SER A 87 12.07 0.47 -8.32
N ILE A 88 11.96 1.45 -7.43
CA ILE A 88 12.82 1.54 -6.24
C ILE A 88 12.56 0.32 -5.34
N ASN A 89 11.31 -0.11 -5.22
CA ASN A 89 10.92 -1.31 -4.47
C ASN A 89 11.64 -2.57 -4.96
N THR A 90 11.56 -2.86 -6.26
CA THR A 90 12.21 -4.02 -6.87
C THR A 90 13.73 -3.88 -6.79
N ALA A 91 14.27 -2.66 -6.91
CA ALA A 91 15.71 -2.42 -6.78
C ALA A 91 16.24 -2.69 -5.35
N LEU A 92 15.54 -2.22 -4.33
CA LEU A 92 15.88 -2.49 -2.93
C LEU A 92 15.72 -3.98 -2.57
N LYS A 93 14.69 -4.64 -3.10
CA LYS A 93 14.50 -6.08 -2.92
C LYS A 93 15.63 -6.90 -3.55
N GLU A 94 15.96 -6.63 -4.82
CA GLU A 94 17.06 -7.34 -5.50
C GLU A 94 18.42 -7.06 -4.84
N ALA A 95 18.61 -5.87 -4.28
CA ALA A 95 19.81 -5.53 -3.52
C ALA A 95 19.81 -6.08 -2.08
N GLY A 96 18.72 -6.73 -1.63
CA GLY A 96 18.64 -7.41 -0.33
C GLY A 96 18.21 -6.54 0.85
N TYR A 97 17.87 -5.27 0.65
CA TYR A 97 17.40 -4.38 1.72
C TYR A 97 15.92 -4.56 2.05
N LEU A 98 15.15 -5.23 1.18
CA LEU A 98 13.77 -5.61 1.40
C LEU A 98 13.59 -7.13 1.25
N SER A 99 12.89 -7.75 2.20
CA SER A 99 12.54 -9.17 2.15
C SER A 99 11.42 -9.48 1.15
N SER A 100 10.56 -8.51 0.87
CA SER A 100 9.43 -8.62 -0.04
C SER A 100 9.07 -7.26 -0.62
N GLU A 101 8.39 -7.25 -1.75
CA GLU A 101 7.91 -6.00 -2.35
C GLU A 101 6.82 -5.37 -1.49
N VAL A 102 6.96 -4.07 -1.23
CA VAL A 102 6.01 -3.29 -0.43
C VAL A 102 5.02 -2.58 -1.36
N ILE A 103 3.75 -2.99 -1.32
CA ILE A 103 2.70 -2.55 -2.27
C ILE A 103 1.49 -2.07 -1.48
N ASP A 104 0.95 -0.89 -1.82
CA ASP A 104 -0.26 -0.37 -1.18
C ASP A 104 -1.42 -1.37 -1.36
N PRO A 105 -2.19 -1.68 -0.30
CA PRO A 105 -3.30 -2.65 -0.37
C PRO A 105 -4.38 -2.33 -1.43
N LEU A 106 -4.53 -1.06 -1.82
CA LEU A 106 -5.45 -0.62 -2.86
C LEU A 106 -4.82 -0.56 -4.25
N SER A 107 -3.49 -0.57 -4.36
CA SER A 107 -2.78 -0.60 -5.65
C SER A 107 -3.05 -1.89 -6.43
N LYS A 108 -3.30 -3.02 -5.73
CA LYS A 108 -3.42 -4.36 -6.34
C LYS A 108 -2.21 -4.75 -7.21
N GLY A 109 -1.01 -4.25 -6.89
CA GLY A 109 0.22 -4.52 -7.65
C GLY A 109 0.36 -3.70 -8.92
N VAL A 110 -0.41 -2.61 -9.07
CA VAL A 110 -0.24 -1.68 -10.18
C VAL A 110 1.08 -0.91 -10.00
N THR A 111 1.96 -1.03 -10.99
CA THR A 111 3.25 -0.31 -11.07
C THR A 111 3.16 0.95 -11.93
N ASP A 112 1.95 1.49 -12.12
CA ASP A 112 1.71 2.62 -13.00
C ASP A 112 2.11 3.95 -12.34
N CYS A 113 2.94 4.70 -13.06
CA CYS A 113 3.50 5.99 -12.66
C CYS A 113 2.50 7.15 -12.85
N THR A 114 1.23 6.92 -12.51
CA THR A 114 0.16 7.89 -12.72
C THR A 114 -0.22 8.57 -11.39
N PRO A 115 -0.25 9.92 -11.34
CA PRO A 115 -0.73 10.64 -10.17
C PRO A 115 -2.16 10.22 -9.82
N GLY A 116 -2.43 10.03 -8.52
CA GLY A 116 -3.78 9.72 -8.02
C GLY A 116 -4.07 8.24 -7.78
N ASN A 117 -3.24 7.33 -8.30
CA ASN A 117 -3.27 5.93 -7.88
C ASN A 117 -2.78 5.77 -6.44
N TYR A 118 -3.30 4.76 -5.73
CA TYR A 118 -2.85 4.42 -4.38
C TYR A 118 -1.47 3.77 -4.49
N ASP A 119 -0.41 4.56 -4.36
CA ASP A 119 0.97 4.08 -4.37
C ASP A 119 1.81 4.90 -3.38
N TYR A 120 2.96 4.35 -2.97
CA TYR A 120 3.92 5.03 -2.14
C TYR A 120 4.74 6.01 -2.98
N MET A 121 4.78 7.27 -2.56
CA MET A 121 5.55 8.32 -3.22
C MET A 121 6.77 8.69 -2.39
N LEU A 122 7.93 8.76 -3.04
CA LEU A 122 9.20 9.18 -2.47
C LEU A 122 9.59 10.54 -3.05
N TYR A 123 9.60 11.56 -2.22
CA TYR A 123 10.16 12.86 -2.56
C TYR A 123 11.65 12.88 -2.21
N LEU A 124 12.47 12.98 -3.25
CA LEU A 124 13.91 13.22 -3.14
C LEU A 124 14.09 14.64 -3.66
N GLY A 125 14.56 15.58 -2.83
CA GLY A 125 14.62 17.04 -3.14
C GLY A 125 15.12 17.44 -4.55
N PRO A 126 15.03 18.73 -4.93
CA PRO A 126 15.06 19.19 -6.31
C PRO A 126 16.17 18.58 -7.21
N ILE A 127 15.82 18.38 -8.49
CA ILE A 127 16.66 17.76 -9.51
C ILE A 127 17.98 18.53 -9.66
N GLY A 128 19.12 17.83 -9.63
CA GLY A 128 20.44 18.40 -9.97
C GLY A 128 21.40 18.67 -8.81
N GLN A 129 20.98 18.50 -7.54
CA GLN A 129 21.90 18.56 -6.39
C GLN A 129 22.34 17.15 -5.93
N GLN A 130 23.65 16.88 -5.98
CA GLN A 130 24.33 15.77 -5.28
C GLN A 130 24.80 16.24 -3.89
N PRO A 131 24.92 15.37 -2.86
CA PRO A 131 24.23 14.11 -2.62
C PRO A 131 22.95 14.38 -1.81
N LYS A 132 21.85 13.68 -2.12
CA LYS A 132 20.56 13.89 -1.45
C LYS A 132 20.62 13.26 -0.06
N THR A 133 20.79 14.07 0.97
CA THR A 133 20.86 13.62 2.39
C THR A 133 19.50 13.49 3.05
N LYS A 134 18.40 13.83 2.35
CA LYS A 134 17.04 13.83 2.88
C LYS A 134 16.04 13.29 1.85
N TYR A 135 15.06 12.54 2.35
CA TYR A 135 13.92 12.02 1.60
C TYR A 135 12.64 12.12 2.44
N THR A 136 11.49 12.15 1.78
CA THR A 136 10.19 12.01 2.45
C THR A 136 9.33 10.99 1.72
N ILE A 137 8.74 10.04 2.45
CA ILE A 137 7.82 9.04 1.90
C ILE A 137 6.40 9.39 2.30
N TYR A 138 5.47 9.31 1.36
CA TYR A 138 4.05 9.55 1.58
C TYR A 138 3.21 8.35 1.11
N ALA A 139 2.14 8.07 1.85
CA ALA A 139 1.09 7.14 1.46
C ALA A 139 -0.25 7.87 1.51
N LYS A 140 -1.15 7.56 0.57
CA LYS A 140 -2.53 8.08 0.59
C LYS A 140 -3.37 7.22 1.54
N LEU A 141 -3.67 7.77 2.72
CA LEU A 141 -4.58 7.16 3.69
C LEU A 141 -6.02 7.21 3.16
#